data_AF-Q7BQ86-F1
#
_entry.id   AF-Q7BQ86-F1
#
_cell.length_a   1.000
_cell.length_b   1.000
_cell.length_c   1.000
_cell.angle_alpha   90.00
_cell.angle_beta   90.00
_cell.angle_gamma   90.00
#
_symmetry.space_group_name_H-M   'P 1'
#
loop_
_entity.id
_entity.type
_entity.pdbx_description
1 polymer ?
#
loop_
_entity_poly.entity_id
_entity_poly.type
_entity_poly.pdbx_seq_one_letter_code
_entity_poly.pdbx_strand_id
1 'polypeptide(L)' 'MAFDVDDKKVKTVLSNSSLAKSKVELPKKIESEENKKSYSFTLEPSVKEGLEKLAEKQNYKNTSQFLNDLIKLYL' A
#
# COMPACT_ATOMS: atom_id res chain seq x y z
N MET A 1 -49.60 -12.61 23.05
CA MET A 1 -48.44 -11.80 22.65
C MET A 1 -47.22 -12.68 22.81
N ALA A 2 -46.47 -12.93 21.74
CA ALA A 2 -45.20 -13.64 21.79
C ALA A 2 -44.10 -12.59 21.79
N PHE A 3 -43.04 -12.83 22.57
CA PHE A 3 -41.85 -11.98 22.78
C PHE A 3 -41.99 -10.91 23.87
N ASP A 4 -42.04 -11.35 25.13
CA ASP A 4 -41.49 -10.56 26.23
C ASP A 4 -39.97 -10.46 26.01
N VAL A 5 -39.50 -9.26 25.69
CA VAL A 5 -38.08 -9.01 25.44
C VAL A 5 -37.38 -8.76 26.78
N ASP A 6 -36.68 -9.78 27.28
CA ASP A 6 -35.83 -9.66 28.46
C ASP A 6 -34.56 -8.88 28.12
N ASP A 7 -34.58 -7.55 28.27
CA ASP A 7 -33.45 -6.65 28.01
C ASP A 7 -32.15 -7.05 28.74
N LYS A 8 -32.28 -7.68 29.92
CA LYS A 8 -31.14 -8.19 30.70
C LYS A 8 -30.46 -9.36 29.99
N LYS A 9 -31.25 -10.24 29.37
CA LYS A 9 -30.76 -11.41 28.64
C LYS A 9 -30.12 -10.97 27.31
N VAL A 10 -30.73 -10.00 26.64
CA VAL A 10 -30.17 -9.38 25.42
C VAL A 10 -28.82 -8.71 25.71
N LYS A 11 -28.70 -7.91 26.78
CA LYS A 11 -27.42 -7.28 27.17
C LYS A 11 -26.33 -8.29 27.49
N THR A 12 -26.67 -9.39 28.15
CA THR A 12 -25.71 -10.44 28.53
C THR A 12 -25.19 -11.18 27.30
N VAL A 13 -26.05 -11.44 26.31
CA VAL A 13 -25.67 -12.07 25.03
C VAL A 13 -24.81 -11.12 24.19
N LEU A 14 -25.14 -9.83 24.17
CA LEU A 14 -24.35 -8.80 23.47
C LEU A 14 -22.96 -8.59 24.10
N SER A 15 -22.83 -8.68 25.43
CA SER A 15 -21.55 -8.54 26.14
C SER A 15 -20.68 -9.79 26.09
N ASN A 16 -21.29 -10.98 25.98
CA ASN A 16 -20.59 -12.26 25.85
C ASN A 16 -20.25 -12.62 24.40
N SER A 17 -20.86 -11.94 23.42
CA SER A 17 -20.40 -11.98 22.04
C SER A 17 -18.98 -11.42 22.02
N SER A 18 -18.04 -12.25 21.60
CA SER A 18 -16.60 -12.04 21.49
C SER A 18 -16.18 -10.92 20.52
N LEU A 19 -17.08 -9.99 20.21
CA LEU A 19 -16.86 -8.78 19.41
C LEU A 19 -16.38 -7.59 20.25
N ALA A 20 -16.43 -7.66 21.59
CA ALA A 20 -16.03 -6.55 22.48
C ALA A 20 -14.57 -6.63 23.00
N LYS A 21 -13.77 -7.62 22.58
CA LYS A 21 -12.38 -7.81 23.05
C LYS A 21 -11.36 -8.01 21.93
N SER A 22 -11.67 -7.55 20.73
CA SER A 22 -10.67 -7.50 19.67
C SER A 22 -10.39 -6.05 19.32
N LYS A 23 -9.54 -5.41 20.14
CA LYS A 23 -8.59 -4.46 19.55
C LYS A 23 -7.64 -5.30 18.69
N VAL A 24 -8.12 -5.69 17.51
CA VAL A 24 -7.25 -6.12 16.43
C VAL A 24 -6.57 -4.83 16.00
N GLU A 25 -5.45 -4.53 16.65
CA GLU A 25 -4.50 -3.60 16.07
C GLU A 25 -3.91 -4.37 14.89
N LEU A 26 -4.60 -4.31 13.74
CA LEU A 26 -4.03 -4.76 12.48
C LEU A 26 -2.68 -4.06 12.34
N PRO A 27 -1.62 -4.77 11.95
CA PRO A 27 -0.33 -4.14 11.70
C PRO A 27 -0.56 -3.02 10.69
N LYS A 28 -0.47 -1.77 11.16
CA LYS A 28 -0.41 -0.62 10.27
C LYS A 28 0.88 -0.78 9.51
N LYS A 29 0.77 -1.16 8.23
CA LYS A 29 1.85 -1.07 7.28
C LYS A 29 2.43 0.34 7.44
N ILE A 30 3.68 0.41 7.87
CA ILE A 30 4.41 1.66 7.89
C ILE A 30 4.63 1.99 6.43
N GLU A 31 3.66 2.69 5.85
CA GLU A 31 3.76 3.31 4.55
C GLU A 31 4.74 4.48 4.69
N SER A 32 6.03 4.15 4.76
CA SER A 32 7.04 5.00 4.12
C SER A 32 7.06 4.74 2.60
N GLU A 33 5.91 4.32 2.06
CA GLU A 33 5.64 4.39 0.64
C GLU A 33 5.32 5.85 0.36
N GLU A 34 6.38 6.63 0.10
CA GLU A 34 6.20 7.94 -0.50
C GLU A 34 5.20 7.84 -1.64
N ASN A 35 4.18 8.70 -1.62
CA ASN A 35 3.14 8.70 -2.64
C ASN A 35 3.80 8.80 -4.02
N LYS A 36 3.69 7.73 -4.82
CA LYS A 36 4.22 7.70 -6.18
C LYS A 36 3.48 8.75 -6.98
N LYS A 37 4.16 9.86 -7.28
CA LYS A 37 3.68 10.87 -8.21
C LYS A 37 4.19 10.54 -9.61
N SER A 38 3.29 10.60 -10.59
CA SER A 38 3.68 10.53 -11.98
C SER A 38 4.28 11.86 -12.40
N TYR A 39 5.47 11.82 -12.99
CA TYR A 39 6.14 12.99 -13.53
C TYR A 39 6.39 12.77 -15.03
N SER A 40 6.12 13.80 -15.82
CA SER A 40 6.42 13.84 -17.25
C SER A 40 7.75 14.57 -17.43
N PHE A 41 8.73 13.91 -18.06
CA PHE A 41 10.01 14.50 -18.39
C PHE A 41 10.22 14.49 -19.91
N THR A 42 10.77 15.56 -20.44
CA THR A 42 11.24 15.63 -21.84
C THR A 42 12.69 15.19 -21.88
N LEU A 43 12.96 14.08 -22.56
CA LEU A 43 14.30 13.56 -22.80
C LEU A 43 14.60 13.61 -24.29
N GLU A 44 15.86 13.80 -24.64
CA GLU A 44 16.31 13.58 -26.00
C GLU A 44 16.13 12.10 -26.41
N PRO A 45 15.79 11.81 -27.68
CA PRO A 45 15.53 10.45 -28.13
C PRO A 45 16.73 9.52 -27.89
N SER A 46 17.95 10.01 -28.10
CA SER A 46 19.19 9.26 -27.85
C SER A 46 19.35 8.88 -26.37
N VAL A 47 18.96 9.77 -25.44
CA VAL A 47 19.04 9.52 -24.00
C VAL A 47 18.00 8.49 -23.58
N LYS A 48 16.79 8.56 -24.13
CA LYS A 48 15.73 7.59 -23.87
C LYS A 48 16.13 6.17 -24.34
N GLU A 49 16.66 6.04 -25.56
CA GLU A 49 17.17 4.76 -26.05
C GLU A 49 18.32 4.22 -25.20
N GLY A 50 19.21 5.10 -24.73
CA GLY A 50 20.29 4.74 -23.81
C GLY A 50 19.73 4.18 -22.50
N LEU A 51 18.72 4.84 -21.93
CA LEU A 51 18.03 4.40 -20.71
C LEU A 51 17.33 3.04 -20.90
N GLU A 52 16.64 2.82 -22.01
CA GLU A 52 15.99 1.54 -22.32
C GLU A 52 17.02 0.41 -22.43
N LYS A 53 18.08 0.60 -23.22
CA LYS A 53 19.17 -0.37 -23.36
C LYS A 53 19.87 -0.66 -22.03
N LEU A 54 20.06 0.34 -21.18
CA LEU A 54 20.66 0.17 -19.85
C LEU A 54 19.73 -0.60 -18.92
N ALA A 55 18.43 -0.28 -18.91
CA ALA A 55 17.44 -0.99 -18.10
C ALA A 55 17.36 -2.48 -18.49
N GLU A 56 17.37 -2.79 -19.79
CA GLU A 56 17.39 -4.16 -20.32
C GLU A 56 18.66 -4.92 -19.90
N LYS A 57 19.84 -4.31 -20.09
CA LYS A 57 21.13 -4.92 -19.68
C LYS A 57 21.17 -5.26 -18.20
N GLN A 58 20.53 -4.44 -17.38
CA GLN A 58 20.51 -4.60 -15.93
C GLN A 58 19.29 -5.41 -15.44
N ASN A 59 18.52 -6.03 -16.35
CA ASN A 59 17.34 -6.84 -16.06
C ASN A 59 16.23 -6.11 -15.26
N TYR A 60 16.10 -4.80 -15.44
CA TYR A 60 14.98 -4.05 -14.85
C TYR A 60 13.72 -4.22 -15.68
N LYS A 61 12.60 -4.50 -15.00
CA LYS A 61 11.28 -4.66 -15.65
C LYS A 61 10.68 -3.35 -16.16
N ASN A 62 11.16 -2.21 -15.66
CA ASN A 62 10.63 -0.90 -16.01
C ASN A 62 11.74 0.15 -16.01
N THR A 63 11.84 0.92 -17.09
CA THR A 63 12.74 2.07 -17.20
C THR A 63 12.50 3.11 -16.10
N SER A 64 11.25 3.29 -15.67
CA SER A 64 10.90 4.20 -14.57
C SER A 64 11.47 3.73 -13.22
N GLN A 65 11.53 2.41 -13.01
CA GLN A 65 12.10 1.84 -11.79
C GLN A 65 13.62 1.98 -11.80
N PHE A 66 14.25 1.68 -12.93
CA PHE A 66 15.69 1.92 -13.13
C PHE A 66 16.05 3.39 -12.91
N LEU A 67 15.28 4.32 -13.48
CA LEU A 67 15.51 5.76 -13.35
C LEU A 67 15.33 6.23 -11.90
N ASN A 68 14.35 5.70 -11.17
CA ASN A 68 14.17 5.99 -9.75
C ASN A 68 15.37 5.51 -8.91
N ASP A 69 15.82 4.27 -9.14
CA ASP A 69 16.95 3.68 -8.42
C ASP A 69 18.26 4.40 -8.78
N LEU A 70 18.45 4.80 -10.04
CA LEU A 70 19.56 5.65 -10.45
C LEU A 70 19.55 6.99 -9.71
N ILE A 71 18.41 7.69 -9.68
CA ILE A 71 18.32 8.99 -9.00
C ILE A 71 18.60 8.84 -7.50
N LYS A 72 18.10 7.77 -6.86
CA LYS A 72 18.37 7.48 -5.44
C LYS A 72 19.85 7.23 -5.14
N LEU A 73 20.62 6.69 -6.08
CA LEU A 73 22.07 6.50 -5.91
C LEU A 73 22.85 7.82 -5.92
N TYR A 74 22.32 8.86 -6.57
CA TYR A 74 22.96 10.17 -6.71
C TYR A 74 22.42 11.23 -5.74
N LEU A 75 21.47 10.86 -4.87
CA LEU A 75 20.85 11.73 -3.87
C LEU A 75 21.51 11.52 -2.49
#